data_AF-A0AAU6AHV5-F1
#
_entry.id   AF-A0AAU6AHV5-F1
#
_cell.length_a   1.000
_cell.length_b   1.000
_cell.length_c   1.000
_cell.angle_alpha   90.00
_cell.angle_beta   90.00
_cell.angle_gamma   90.00
#
_symmetry.space_group_name_H-M   'P 1'
#
loop_
_entity.id
_entity.type
_entity.pdbx_description
1 polymer ?
#
loop_
_entity_poly.entity_id
_entity_poly.type
_entity_poly.pdbx_seq_one_letter_code
_entity_poly.pdbx_strand_id
1 'polypeptide(L)' 'MERLRVDRQLEEALVHGPDPLHLAEVFGLDEKTAMRYADSAGALLEQAAEQPLR' A
#
# COMPACT_ATOMS: atom_id res chain seq x y z
N MET A 1 7.31 17.25 -0.50
CA MET A 1 8.08 16.17 0.16
C MET A 1 7.23 14.97 0.56
N GLU A 2 5.89 15.08 0.59
CA GLU A 2 5.00 13.97 0.99
C GLU A 2 4.77 12.91 -0.11
N ARG A 3 4.83 13.30 -1.40
CA ARG A 3 4.61 12.36 -2.53
C ARG A 3 5.56 11.16 -2.49
N LEU A 4 6.85 11.41 -2.23
CA LEU A 4 7.87 10.36 -2.09
C LEU A 4 7.60 9.39 -0.92
N ARG A 5 6.91 9.84 0.14
CA ARG A 5 6.50 8.92 1.22
C ARG A 5 5.35 8.03 0.78
N VAL A 6 4.38 8.60 0.07
CA VAL A 6 3.22 7.85 -0.47
C VAL A 6 3.67 6.79 -1.47
N ASP A 7 4.56 7.13 -2.39
CA ASP A 7 5.11 6.17 -3.36
C ASP A 7 5.83 5.01 -2.65
N ARG A 8 6.62 5.30 -1.61
CA ARG A 8 7.31 4.28 -0.82
C ARG A 8 6.37 3.41 0.02
N GLN A 9 5.32 4.00 0.59
CA GLN A 9 4.29 3.26 1.33
C GLN A 9 3.54 2.28 0.43
N LEU A 10 3.25 2.71 -0.80
CA LEU A 10 2.63 1.86 -1.79
C LEU A 10 3.57 0.73 -2.24
N GLU A 11 4.83 1.04 -2.54
CA GLU A 11 5.83 0.03 -2.91
C GLU A 11 6.01 -1.05 -1.83
N GLU A 12 6.08 -0.65 -0.56
CA GLU A 12 6.20 -1.61 0.56
C GLU A 12 4.99 -2.53 0.65
N ALA A 13 3.78 -1.98 0.47
CA ALA A 13 2.54 -2.76 0.45
C ALA A 13 2.47 -3.72 -0.75
N LEU A 14 3.06 -3.36 -1.89
CA LEU A 14 3.14 -4.24 -3.07
C LEU A 14 4.15 -5.38 -2.87
N VAL A 15 5.27 -5.12 -2.17
CA VAL A 15 6.35 -6.11 -1.95
C VAL A 15 6.04 -7.06 -0.80
N HIS A 16 5.57 -6.54 0.33
CA HIS A 16 5.31 -7.33 1.54
C HIS A 16 3.84 -7.78 1.66
N GLY A 17 2.97 -7.24 0.80
CA GLY A 17 1.53 -7.42 0.86
C GLY A 17 0.84 -6.25 1.57
N PRO A 18 -0.42 -5.96 1.24
CA PRO A 18 -1.19 -4.87 1.81
C PRO A 18 -1.61 -5.19 3.26
N ASP A 19 -0.64 -5.18 4.19
CA ASP A 19 -0.88 -5.37 5.62
C ASP A 19 -0.92 -4.01 6.34
N PRO A 20 -2.10 -3.59 6.86
CA PRO A 20 -2.22 -2.37 7.64
C PRO A 20 -1.31 -2.32 8.86
N LEU A 21 -1.08 -3.45 9.53
CA LEU A 21 -0.27 -3.49 10.74
C LEU A 21 1.20 -3.24 10.40
N HIS A 22 1.68 -3.86 9.32
CA HIS A 22 3.01 -3.63 8.78
C HIS A 22 3.23 -2.17 8.38
N LEU A 23 2.27 -1.57 7.66
CA LEU A 23 2.38 -0.17 7.24
C LEU A 23 2.36 0.80 8.43
N ALA A 24 1.57 0.51 9.46
CA ALA A 24 1.56 1.31 10.69
C ALA A 24 2.93 1.25 11.40
N GLU A 25 3.53 0.06 11.50
CA GLU A 25 4.80 -0.17 12.17
C GLU A 25 5.99 0.45 11.42
N VAL A 26 6.08 0.24 10.10
CA VAL A 26 7.21 0.70 9.26
C VAL A 26 7.20 2.22 9.06
N PHE A 27 6.02 2.82 8.91
CA PHE A 27 5.89 4.25 8.59
C PHE A 27 5.43 5.11 9.77
N GLY A 28 5.18 4.51 10.94
CA GLY A 28 4.70 5.21 12.13
C GLY A 28 3.32 5.86 11.91
N LEU A 29 2.44 5.18 11.17
CA LEU A 29 1.11 5.68 10.83
C LEU A 29 0.09 5.30 11.89
N ASP A 30 -0.92 6.14 12.02
CA ASP A 30 -2.14 5.78 12.74
C ASP A 30 -2.87 4.63 12.04
N GLU A 31 -3.49 3.74 12.81
CA GLU A 31 -4.16 2.52 12.33
C GLU A 31 -5.17 2.82 11.21
N LYS A 32 -5.95 3.90 11.33
CA LYS A 32 -6.88 4.32 10.29
C LYS A 32 -6.20 4.69 8.97
N THR A 33 -5.03 5.31 9.07
CA THR A 33 -4.24 5.70 7.90
C THR A 33 -3.65 4.48 7.23
N ALA A 34 -3.12 3.55 8.03
CA ALA A 34 -2.53 2.32 7.51
C ALA A 34 -3.56 1.40 6.84
N MET A 35 -4.77 1.26 7.41
CA MET A 35 -5.88 0.53 6.77
C MET A 35 -6.24 1.11 5.39
N ARG A 36 -6.32 2.43 5.27
CA ARG A 36 -6.63 3.08 3.98
C ARG A 36 -5.57 2.80 2.91
N TYR A 37 -4.30 2.77 3.31
CA TYR A 37 -3.21 2.47 2.38
C TYR A 37 -3.17 1.00 1.98
N ALA A 38 -3.38 0.08 2.93
CA ALA A 38 -3.49 -1.33 2.63
C ALA A 38 -4.65 -1.61 1.65
N ASP A 39 -5.83 -1.03 1.89
CA ASP A 39 -6.99 -1.17 1.00
C ASP A 39 -6.69 -0.62 -0.41
N SER A 40 -6.06 0.56 -0.49
CA SER A 40 -5.65 1.16 -1.77
C SER A 40 -4.62 0.31 -2.52
N ALA A 41 -3.63 -0.24 -1.81
CA ALA A 41 -2.63 -1.13 -2.40
C ALA A 41 -3.23 -2.46 -2.86
N GLY A 42 -4.17 -3.01 -2.09
CA GLY A 42 -4.93 -4.20 -2.46
C GLY A 42 -5.75 -3.99 -3.73
N ALA A 43 -6.48 -2.87 -3.82
CA ALA A 43 -7.24 -2.52 -5.02
C ALA A 43 -6.33 -2.34 -6.25
N LEU A 44 -5.14 -1.74 -6.08
CA LEU A 44 -4.17 -1.59 -7.16
C LEU A 44 -3.58 -2.94 -7.60
N LEU A 45 -3.32 -3.86 -6.67
CA LEU A 45 -2.89 -5.23 -6.97
C LEU A 45 -3.97 -6.01 -7.71
N GLU A 46 -5.22 -5.89 -7.29
CA GLU A 46 -6.37 -6.51 -7.97
C GLU A 46 -6.51 -5.96 -9.38
N GLN A 47 -6.50 -4.63 -9.55
CA GLN A 47 -6.50 -4.01 -10.87
C GLN A 47 -5.31 -4.45 -11.74
N ALA A 48 -4.10 -4.53 -11.18
CA ALA A 48 -2.92 -4.98 -11.91
C ALA A 48 -3.00 -6.48 -12.29
N ALA A 49 -3.61 -7.31 -11.44
CA ALA A 49 -3.88 -8.71 -11.73
C ALA A 49 -5.00 -8.89 -12.77
N GLU A 50 -5.98 -7.99 -12.78
CA GLU A 50 -7.09 -7.94 -13.75
C GLU A 50 -6.70 -7.32 -15.10
N GLN A 51 -5.55 -6.65 -15.22
CA GLN A 51 -4.98 -6.29 -16.52
C GLN A 51 -4.19 -7.49 -17.08
N PRO A 52 -4.76 -8.34 -17.96
CA PRO A 52 -3.94 -9.29 -18.68
C PRO A 52 -2.96 -8.47 -19.53
N LEU A 53 -1.67 -8.69 -19.29
CA LEU A 53 -0.59 -8.26 -20.18
C LEU A 53 -1.01 -8.56 -21.63
N ARG A 54 -1.41 -7.52 -22.36
CA ARG A 54 -1.72 -7.59 -23.80
C ARG A 54 -0.54 -7.11 -24.62
#